data_AF-A0A2N0HHC3-F1
#
_entry.id   AF-A0A2N0HHC3-F1
#
_cell.length_a   1.000
_cell.length_b   1.000
_cell.length_c   1.000
_cell.angle_alpha   90.00
_cell.angle_beta   90.00
_cell.angle_gamma   90.00
#
_symmetry.space_group_name_H-M   'P 1'
#
loop_
_entity.id
_entity.type
_entity.pdbx_description
1 polymer ?
#
loop_
_entity_poly.entity_id
_entity_poly.type
_entity_poly.pdbx_seq_one_letter_code
_entity_poly.pdbx_strand_id
1 'polypeptide(L)'
;MEENLKHWSSQTIVLLGMWLWDKGEYGHALLCMHAPQWGLKIGTLLSVTWDDVMHYDDNHPKHDLVISDKETPIRSINHSIQESIEIAYAKLPIVNIEDTLYMNYKTGKPLTSSTLNRELKRFGEDFLAELKEKTGFDLQLKTLKTNSFEIAWALDMAKKYHYKKQVFVSLSSFMGHRTVKDTIKLLEIEPDDKIEFDFDNIKSIHNMMDAGIFNDKDALSKFIYQDIIFAGEELIPVLLKN
;
A
#
# COMPACT_ATOMS: atom_id res chain seq x y z
N MET A 1 -25.68 -3.98 12.88
CA MET A 1 -25.95 -4.18 11.44
C MET A 1 -24.78 -3.64 10.60
N GLU A 2 -23.53 -3.96 10.98
CA GLU A 2 -22.29 -3.66 10.21
C GLU A 2 -21.54 -4.96 9.82
N GLU A 3 -22.03 -6.14 10.23
CA GLU A 3 -21.30 -7.43 10.16
C GLU A 3 -21.02 -7.93 8.73
N ASN A 4 -21.60 -7.32 7.69
CA ASN A 4 -21.37 -7.69 6.29
C ASN A 4 -20.69 -6.59 5.46
N LEU A 5 -20.33 -5.45 6.06
CA LEU A 5 -19.70 -4.34 5.36
C LEU A 5 -18.19 -4.57 5.24
N LYS A 6 -17.63 -4.35 4.05
CA LYS A 6 -16.19 -4.50 3.79
C LYS A 6 -15.41 -3.23 4.17
N HIS A 7 -14.14 -3.40 4.53
CA HIS A 7 -13.22 -2.27 4.62
C HIS A 7 -13.04 -1.61 3.25
N TRP A 8 -12.72 -0.32 3.26
CA TRP A 8 -12.29 0.39 2.06
C TRP A 8 -10.92 -0.12 1.64
N SER A 9 -10.78 -0.42 0.35
CA SER A 9 -9.46 -0.74 -0.25
C SER A 9 -8.73 0.53 -0.65
N SER A 10 -7.40 0.48 -0.75
CA SER A 10 -6.61 1.61 -1.21
C SER A 10 -7.04 2.09 -2.60
N GLN A 11 -7.39 1.16 -3.50
CA GLN A 11 -7.88 1.50 -4.84
C GLN A 11 -9.20 2.28 -4.77
N THR A 12 -10.14 1.85 -3.93
CA THR A 12 -11.43 2.55 -3.78
C THR A 12 -11.26 3.93 -3.14
N ILE A 13 -10.34 4.06 -2.17
CA ILE A 13 -10.04 5.35 -1.55
C ILE A 13 -9.36 6.29 -2.55
N VAL A 14 -8.39 5.81 -3.34
CA VAL A 14 -7.76 6.62 -4.39
C VAL A 14 -8.80 7.07 -5.42
N LEU A 15 -9.72 6.19 -5.82
CA LEU A 15 -10.82 6.54 -6.73
C LEU A 15 -11.75 7.61 -6.14
N LEU A 16 -12.07 7.52 -4.84
CA LEU A 16 -12.77 8.58 -4.12
C LEU A 16 -11.96 9.89 -4.15
N GLY A 17 -10.64 9.82 -3.99
CA GLY A 17 -9.74 10.97 -4.10
C GLY A 17 -9.83 11.65 -5.47
N MET A 18 -9.81 10.87 -6.55
CA MET A 18 -10.01 11.38 -7.91
C MET A 18 -11.39 12.04 -8.08
N TRP A 19 -12.45 11.41 -7.54
CA TRP A 19 -13.79 12.00 -7.57
C TRP A 19 -13.85 13.32 -6.78
N LEU A 20 -13.22 13.39 -5.60
CA LEU A 20 -13.14 14.62 -4.79
C LEU A 20 -12.38 15.74 -5.51
N TRP A 21 -11.35 15.37 -6.27
CA TRP A 21 -10.59 16.32 -7.09
C TRP A 21 -11.49 17.02 -8.10
N ASP A 22 -12.34 16.25 -8.80
CA ASP A 22 -13.30 16.79 -9.77
C ASP A 22 -14.37 17.67 -9.10
N LYS A 23 -14.70 17.42 -7.83
CA LYS A 23 -15.60 18.26 -7.02
C LYS A 23 -14.91 19.50 -6.41
N GLY A 24 -13.61 19.68 -6.65
CA GLY A 24 -12.80 20.78 -6.13
C GLY A 24 -12.49 20.67 -4.63
N GLU A 25 -12.60 19.48 -4.03
CA GLU A 25 -12.23 19.21 -2.64
C GLU A 25 -10.75 18.80 -2.55
N TYR A 26 -9.85 19.66 -3.04
CA TYR A 26 -8.46 19.28 -3.37
C TYR A 26 -7.65 18.72 -2.19
N GLY A 27 -7.73 19.32 -0.99
CA GLY A 27 -7.00 18.78 0.16
C GLY A 27 -7.50 17.40 0.60
N HIS A 28 -8.82 17.16 0.56
CA HIS A 28 -9.38 15.85 0.85
C HIS A 28 -9.05 14.83 -0.25
N ALA A 29 -9.02 15.28 -1.50
CA ALA A 29 -8.62 14.48 -2.64
C ALA A 29 -7.18 13.97 -2.49
N LEU A 30 -6.23 14.89 -2.26
CA LEU A 30 -4.82 14.56 -2.02
C LEU A 30 -4.67 13.60 -0.85
N LEU A 31 -5.36 13.88 0.27
CA LEU A 31 -5.32 12.99 1.43
C LEU A 31 -5.78 11.57 1.08
N CYS A 32 -6.89 11.42 0.33
CA CYS A 32 -7.38 10.12 -0.08
C CYS A 32 -6.43 9.41 -1.07
N MET A 33 -5.71 10.15 -1.91
CA MET A 33 -4.74 9.55 -2.84
C MET A 33 -3.44 9.12 -2.15
N HIS A 34 -2.97 9.88 -1.15
CA HIS A 34 -1.66 9.67 -0.52
C HIS A 34 -1.71 8.77 0.72
N ALA A 35 -2.69 9.00 1.61
CA ALA A 35 -2.78 8.33 2.90
C ALA A 35 -2.76 6.78 2.84
N PRO A 36 -3.54 6.11 1.95
CA PRO A 36 -3.54 4.65 1.90
C PRO A 36 -2.24 4.05 1.32
N GLN A 37 -1.35 4.87 0.76
CA GLN A 37 -0.04 4.43 0.26
C GLN A 37 1.05 4.54 1.33
N TRP A 38 1.02 5.60 2.13
CA TRP A 38 2.03 5.85 3.17
C TRP A 38 1.77 5.11 4.48
N GLY A 39 0.50 4.77 4.78
CA GLY A 39 0.16 4.02 6.00
C GLY A 39 0.52 4.76 7.28
N LEU A 40 0.54 6.09 7.23
CA LEU A 40 0.83 6.94 8.38
C LEU A 40 -0.45 7.22 9.18
N LYS A 41 -0.29 7.46 10.49
CA LYS A 41 -1.40 7.89 11.33
C LYS A 41 -1.91 9.25 10.86
N ILE A 42 -3.21 9.48 11.01
CA ILE A 42 -3.83 10.72 10.51
C ILE A 42 -3.20 11.99 11.08
N GLY A 43 -2.76 11.99 12.34
CA GLY A 43 -2.07 13.14 12.94
C GLY A 43 -0.79 13.50 12.19
N THR A 44 0.03 12.49 11.85
CA THR A 44 1.26 12.64 11.07
C THR A 44 0.97 12.99 9.61
N LEU A 45 -0.08 12.43 9.01
CA LEU A 45 -0.50 12.83 7.66
C LEU A 45 -0.86 14.31 7.63
N LEU A 46 -1.73 14.78 8.54
CA LEU A 46 -2.17 16.18 8.55
C LEU A 46 -1.05 17.18 8.86
N SER A 47 0.13 16.74 9.32
CA SER A 47 1.31 17.59 9.48
C SER A 47 2.25 17.60 8.27
N VAL A 48 2.03 16.75 7.25
CA VAL A 48 2.82 16.79 6.01
C VAL A 48 2.59 18.13 5.32
N THR A 49 3.70 18.79 4.98
CA THR A 49 3.77 20.09 4.31
C THR A 49 4.17 19.94 2.84
N TRP A 50 4.09 21.02 2.08
CA TRP A 50 4.64 21.03 0.73
C TRP A 50 6.16 20.83 0.74
N ASP A 51 6.88 21.38 1.72
CA ASP A 51 8.32 21.17 1.87
C ASP A 51 8.69 19.71 2.08
N ASP A 52 7.84 18.90 2.73
CA ASP A 52 8.12 17.48 2.88
C ASP A 52 8.06 16.69 1.57
N VAL A 53 7.45 17.24 0.51
CA VAL A 53 7.14 16.50 -0.73
C VAL A 53 7.59 17.15 -2.03
N MET A 54 8.02 18.42 -2.02
CA MET A 54 8.50 19.15 -3.20
C MET A 54 9.92 19.68 -3.01
N HIS A 55 10.74 19.54 -4.05
CA HIS A 55 11.98 20.28 -4.19
C HIS A 55 11.68 21.67 -4.77
N TYR A 56 12.03 22.73 -4.04
CA TYR A 56 11.75 24.10 -4.47
C TYR A 56 12.70 24.63 -5.55
N ASP A 57 13.92 24.08 -5.61
CA ASP A 57 14.93 24.54 -6.55
C ASP A 57 14.57 24.18 -8.00
N ASP A 58 13.86 23.07 -8.21
CA ASP A 58 13.49 22.55 -9.53
C ASP A 58 11.97 22.32 -9.73
N ASN A 59 11.16 22.58 -8.69
CA ASN A 59 9.71 22.31 -8.67
C ASN A 59 9.36 20.86 -9.01
N HIS A 60 10.21 19.91 -8.62
CA HIS A 60 9.92 18.48 -8.79
C HIS A 60 9.52 17.81 -7.47
N PRO A 61 8.59 16.84 -7.50
CA PRO A 61 8.29 16.03 -6.32
C PRO A 61 9.53 15.28 -5.81
N LYS A 62 9.68 15.22 -4.50
CA LYS A 62 10.71 14.40 -3.85
C LYS A 62 10.47 12.91 -4.14
N HIS A 63 11.52 12.10 -4.05
CA HIS A 63 11.42 10.64 -4.15
C HIS A 63 11.05 9.98 -2.82
N ASP A 64 11.37 10.64 -1.72
CA ASP A 64 11.15 10.16 -0.37
C ASP A 64 10.47 11.23 0.46
N LEU A 65 9.43 10.82 1.19
CA LEU A 65 8.78 11.59 2.24
C LEU A 65 9.59 11.38 3.52
N VAL A 66 10.24 12.45 3.96
CA VAL A 66 11.05 12.49 5.19
C VAL A 66 10.42 13.49 6.13
N ILE A 67 9.80 13.01 7.21
CA ILE A 67 9.18 13.86 8.22
C ILE A 67 10.23 14.22 9.28
N SER A 68 10.22 15.49 9.70
CA SER A 68 11.28 16.09 10.54
C SER A 68 11.44 15.46 11.93
N ASP A 69 10.47 14.70 12.42
CA ASP A 69 10.43 14.18 13.80
C ASP A 69 11.43 13.04 14.10
N LYS A 70 12.22 12.59 13.11
CA LYS A 70 13.24 11.51 13.16
C LYS A 70 12.73 10.12 13.57
N GLU A 71 11.56 10.03 14.20
CA GLU A 71 10.93 8.78 14.63
C GLU A 71 10.04 8.19 13.52
N THR A 72 9.47 9.04 12.66
CA THR A 72 8.68 8.56 11.53
C THR A 72 9.59 7.95 10.47
N PRO A 73 9.41 6.66 10.10
CA PRO A 73 10.26 6.05 9.10
C PRO A 73 10.02 6.69 7.73
N ILE A 74 11.08 6.77 6.92
CA ILE A 74 11.03 7.29 5.56
C ILE A 74 9.98 6.51 4.73
N ARG A 75 9.24 7.21 3.88
CA ARG A 75 8.30 6.59 2.92
C ARG A 75 8.68 6.96 1.51
N SER A 76 8.70 5.98 0.60
CA SER A 76 8.86 6.29 -0.82
C SER A 76 7.63 7.02 -1.35
N ILE A 77 7.85 8.07 -2.12
CA ILE A 77 6.84 8.76 -2.90
C ILE A 77 6.84 8.10 -4.28
N ASN A 78 5.90 7.16 -4.47
CA ASN A 78 5.79 6.45 -5.74
C ASN A 78 5.35 7.39 -6.87
N HIS A 79 5.55 6.94 -8.11
CA HIS A 79 5.30 7.76 -9.30
C HIS A 79 3.89 8.36 -9.35
N SER A 80 2.85 7.60 -9.01
CA SER A 80 1.47 8.12 -9.02
C SER A 80 1.24 9.23 -7.99
N ILE A 81 1.90 9.15 -6.83
CA ILE A 81 1.83 10.21 -5.83
C ILE A 81 2.59 11.43 -6.33
N GLN A 82 3.78 11.25 -6.92
CA GLN A 82 4.56 12.33 -7.51
C GLN A 82 3.75 13.09 -8.56
N GLU A 83 3.11 12.39 -9.50
CA GLU A 83 2.23 13.01 -10.51
C GLU A 83 1.09 13.80 -9.86
N SER A 84 0.43 13.23 -8.84
CA SER A 84 -0.65 13.94 -8.14
C SER A 84 -0.17 15.20 -7.41
N ILE A 85 1.04 15.18 -6.85
CA ILE A 85 1.66 16.32 -6.20
C ILE A 85 2.01 17.38 -7.25
N GLU A 86 2.61 16.99 -8.38
CA GLU A 86 2.98 17.91 -9.46
C GLU A 86 1.76 18.62 -10.05
N ILE A 87 0.69 17.87 -10.34
CA ILE A 87 -0.59 18.41 -10.80
C ILE A 87 -1.15 19.40 -9.78
N ALA A 88 -1.09 19.07 -8.49
CA ALA A 88 -1.59 19.94 -7.44
C ALA A 88 -0.75 21.20 -7.26
N TYR A 89 0.58 21.07 -7.31
CA TYR A 89 1.51 22.18 -7.20
C TYR A 89 1.32 23.20 -8.33
N ALA A 90 1.10 22.71 -9.56
CA ALA A 90 0.83 23.57 -10.71
C ALA A 90 -0.53 24.27 -10.67
N LYS A 91 -1.53 23.69 -9.99
CA LYS A 91 -2.92 24.14 -10.01
C LYS A 91 -3.32 24.99 -8.81
N LEU A 92 -2.77 24.70 -7.64
CA LEU A 92 -3.24 25.25 -6.37
C LEU A 92 -2.47 26.53 -6.02
N PRO A 93 -3.11 27.53 -5.39
CA PRO A 93 -2.47 28.77 -5.00
C PRO A 93 -1.61 28.56 -3.74
N ILE A 94 -0.47 27.90 -3.88
CA ILE A 94 0.46 27.64 -2.79
C ILE A 94 1.26 28.91 -2.51
N VAL A 95 1.13 29.42 -1.29
CA VAL A 95 1.78 30.67 -0.86
C VAL A 95 2.98 30.40 0.04
N ASN A 96 2.84 29.46 0.98
CA ASN A 96 3.90 29.06 1.88
C ASN A 96 4.14 27.55 1.78
N ILE A 97 5.42 27.20 1.67
CA ILE A 97 5.92 25.84 1.52
C ILE A 97 5.78 25.02 2.81
N GLU A 98 5.75 25.71 3.95
CA GLU A 98 5.53 25.13 5.27
C GLU A 98 4.05 24.90 5.56
N ASP A 99 3.15 25.37 4.69
CA ASP A 99 1.73 25.06 4.83
C ASP A 99 1.52 23.56 4.62
N THR A 100 0.55 22.99 5.35
CA THR A 100 0.19 21.58 5.14
C THR A 100 -0.21 21.33 3.69
N LEU A 101 0.16 20.17 3.19
CA LEU A 101 -0.29 19.63 1.91
C LEU A 101 -1.83 19.51 1.86
N TYR A 102 -2.47 19.32 3.02
CA TYR A 102 -3.89 19.01 3.14
C TYR A 102 -4.69 20.24 3.60
N MET A 103 -5.00 21.11 2.64
CA MET A 103 -5.79 22.33 2.85
C MET A 103 -7.21 22.21 2.30
N ASN A 104 -8.20 22.69 3.06
CA ASN A 104 -9.53 22.95 2.52
C ASN A 104 -9.51 24.30 1.77
N TYR A 105 -9.28 24.24 0.45
CA TYR A 105 -9.19 25.42 -0.41
C TYR A 105 -10.50 26.21 -0.55
N LYS A 106 -11.66 25.66 -0.14
CA LYS A 106 -12.92 26.42 -0.07
C LYS A 106 -12.96 27.35 1.14
N THR A 107 -12.25 26.99 2.21
CA THR A 107 -12.23 27.75 3.48
C THR A 107 -10.88 28.42 3.76
N GLY A 108 -9.83 28.05 3.02
CA GLY A 108 -8.45 28.49 3.25
C GLY A 108 -7.82 27.93 4.53
N LYS A 109 -8.39 26.87 5.13
CA LYS A 109 -7.92 26.31 6.40
C LYS A 109 -7.35 24.90 6.24
N PRO A 110 -6.35 24.52 7.06
CA PRO A 110 -5.89 23.14 7.17
C PRO A 110 -7.01 22.16 7.47
N LEU A 111 -6.92 20.94 6.94
CA LEU A 111 -7.77 19.84 7.40
C LEU A 111 -7.42 19.50 8.85
N THR A 112 -8.43 19.22 9.66
CA THR A 112 -8.24 18.87 11.08
C THR A 112 -8.97 17.59 11.43
N SER A 113 -8.40 16.81 12.35
CA SER A 113 -9.01 15.56 12.83
C SER A 113 -10.42 15.75 13.40
N SER A 114 -10.72 16.93 13.95
CA SER A 114 -12.00 17.27 14.57
C SER A 114 -13.20 17.21 13.63
N THR A 115 -13.03 17.60 12.37
CA THR A 115 -14.11 17.64 11.36
C THR A 115 -13.96 16.55 10.30
N LEU A 116 -12.75 16.03 10.11
CA LEU A 116 -12.41 15.14 9.02
C LEU A 116 -13.25 13.86 8.98
N ASN A 117 -13.53 13.22 10.12
CA ASN A 117 -14.37 12.01 10.13
C ASN A 117 -15.81 12.27 9.64
N ARG A 118 -16.38 13.45 9.97
CA ARG A 118 -17.71 13.84 9.51
C ARG A 118 -17.72 14.11 8.01
N GLU A 119 -16.67 14.77 7.52
CA GLU A 119 -16.50 15.09 6.11
C GLU A 119 -16.27 13.82 5.27
N LEU A 120 -15.35 12.94 5.69
CA LEU A 120 -15.07 11.67 5.04
C LEU A 120 -16.31 10.77 4.98
N LYS A 121 -17.10 10.73 6.06
CA LYS A 121 -18.38 10.00 6.05
C LYS A 121 -19.28 10.52 4.93
N ARG A 122 -19.54 11.83 4.90
CA ARG A 122 -20.41 12.45 3.89
C ARG A 122 -19.89 12.19 2.48
N PHE A 123 -18.60 12.43 2.25
CA PHE A 123 -17.99 12.21 0.94
C PHE A 123 -18.03 10.75 0.50
N GLY A 124 -17.82 9.82 1.42
CA GLY A 124 -17.96 8.39 1.14
C GLY A 124 -19.38 8.00 0.76
N GLU A 125 -20.38 8.51 1.49
CA GLU A 125 -21.81 8.28 1.19
C GLU A 125 -22.20 8.85 -0.19
N ASP A 126 -21.82 10.09 -0.47
CA ASP A 126 -22.10 10.78 -1.74
C ASP A 126 -21.43 10.07 -2.93
N PHE A 127 -20.16 9.68 -2.78
CA PHE A 127 -19.40 8.95 -3.80
C PHE A 127 -20.02 7.58 -4.10
N LEU A 128 -20.39 6.82 -3.08
CA LEU A 128 -20.99 5.50 -3.26
C LEU A 128 -22.37 5.59 -3.92
N ALA A 129 -23.17 6.61 -3.57
CA ALA A 129 -24.43 6.88 -4.24
C ALA A 129 -24.23 7.20 -5.72
N GLU A 130 -23.31 8.08 -6.07
CA GLU A 130 -23.01 8.44 -7.47
C GLU A 130 -22.43 7.25 -8.25
N LEU A 131 -21.57 6.44 -7.63
CA LEU A 131 -21.01 5.23 -8.24
C LEU A 131 -22.09 4.19 -8.55
N LYS A 132 -23.03 3.99 -7.63
CA LYS A 132 -24.19 3.09 -7.83
C LYS A 132 -25.09 3.61 -8.93
N GLU A 133 -25.37 4.90 -8.97
CA GLU A 133 -26.16 5.52 -10.05
C GLU A 133 -25.50 5.30 -11.43
N LYS A 134 -24.18 5.50 -11.53
CA LYS A 134 -23.44 5.40 -12.79
C LYS A 134 -23.22 3.97 -13.28
N THR A 135 -23.04 3.01 -12.37
CA THR A 135 -22.56 1.67 -12.71
C THR A 135 -23.56 0.56 -12.40
N GLY A 136 -24.59 0.86 -11.59
CA GLY A 136 -25.53 -0.13 -11.04
C GLY A 136 -24.95 -0.98 -9.90
N PHE A 137 -23.67 -0.85 -9.57
CA PHE A 137 -23.03 -1.63 -8.50
C PHE A 137 -23.20 -0.95 -7.14
N ASP A 138 -23.75 -1.72 -6.19
CA ASP A 138 -23.91 -1.29 -4.80
C ASP A 138 -22.74 -1.83 -3.94
N LEU A 139 -21.73 -0.99 -3.70
CA LEU A 139 -20.59 -1.36 -2.86
C LEU A 139 -20.94 -1.23 -1.38
N GLN A 140 -20.99 -2.37 -0.70
CA GLN A 140 -21.28 -2.48 0.72
C GLN A 140 -20.01 -2.26 1.55
N LEU A 141 -19.62 -0.99 1.73
CA LEU A 141 -18.43 -0.58 2.50
C LEU A 141 -18.79 -0.04 3.89
N LYS A 142 -17.89 -0.22 4.86
CA LYS A 142 -18.00 0.40 6.20
C LYS A 142 -17.98 1.92 6.07
N THR A 143 -18.41 2.63 7.11
CA THR A 143 -18.31 4.10 7.14
C THR A 143 -16.84 4.53 6.99
N LEU A 144 -16.55 5.42 6.03
CA LEU A 144 -15.20 5.96 5.84
C LEU A 144 -14.82 6.86 7.02
N LYS A 145 -13.67 6.57 7.62
CA LYS A 145 -13.10 7.28 8.77
C LYS A 145 -11.60 7.47 8.56
N THR A 146 -10.97 8.28 9.40
CA THR A 146 -9.52 8.56 9.31
C THR A 146 -8.66 7.31 9.45
N ASN A 147 -9.08 6.33 10.26
CA ASN A 147 -8.36 5.05 10.39
C ASN A 147 -8.57 4.12 9.19
N SER A 148 -9.53 4.40 8.29
CA SER A 148 -9.73 3.60 7.08
C SER A 148 -8.52 3.65 6.15
N PHE A 149 -7.75 4.74 6.15
CA PHE A 149 -6.51 4.85 5.37
C PHE A 149 -5.43 3.87 5.87
N GLU A 150 -5.19 3.84 7.18
CA GLU A 150 -4.21 2.96 7.82
C GLU A 150 -4.62 1.48 7.67
N ILE A 151 -5.92 1.18 7.78
CA ILE A 151 -6.47 -0.17 7.54
C ILE A 151 -6.28 -0.59 6.09
N ALA A 152 -6.60 0.27 5.12
CA ALA A 152 -6.45 -0.04 3.70
C ALA A 152 -4.98 -0.38 3.36
N TRP A 153 -4.05 0.44 3.85
CA TRP A 153 -2.62 0.19 3.72
C TRP A 153 -2.20 -1.16 4.34
N ALA A 154 -2.64 -1.42 5.57
CA ALA A 154 -2.29 -2.65 6.29
C ALA A 154 -2.85 -3.91 5.58
N LEU A 155 -4.05 -3.83 5.02
CA LEU A 155 -4.63 -4.91 4.21
C LEU A 155 -3.82 -5.16 2.93
N ASP A 156 -3.37 -4.10 2.25
CA ASP A 156 -2.50 -4.24 1.08
C ASP A 156 -1.15 -4.87 1.43
N MET A 157 -0.56 -4.50 2.57
CA MET A 157 0.67 -5.13 3.05
C MET A 157 0.45 -6.61 3.40
N ALA A 158 -0.60 -6.93 4.14
CA ALA A 158 -0.96 -8.31 4.45
C ALA A 158 -1.10 -9.13 3.17
N LYS A 159 -1.83 -8.63 2.17
CA LYS A 159 -1.98 -9.28 0.87
C LYS A 159 -0.67 -9.42 0.10
N LYS A 160 0.14 -8.35 0.02
CA LYS A 160 1.43 -8.32 -0.70
C LYS A 160 2.40 -9.37 -0.17
N TYR A 161 2.36 -9.63 1.12
CA TYR A 161 3.21 -10.63 1.78
C TYR A 161 2.45 -11.93 2.09
N HIS A 162 1.41 -12.23 1.31
CA HIS A 162 0.66 -13.50 1.32
C HIS A 162 0.14 -13.89 2.70
N TYR A 163 -0.34 -12.91 3.47
CA TYR A 163 -0.97 -13.09 4.78
C TYR A 163 -0.09 -13.80 5.82
N LYS A 164 1.23 -13.88 5.61
CA LYS A 164 2.15 -14.55 6.54
C LYS A 164 2.06 -13.96 7.96
N LYS A 165 2.06 -14.82 8.97
CA LYS A 165 2.00 -14.41 10.40
C LYS A 165 3.01 -13.32 10.78
N GLN A 166 4.23 -13.37 10.27
CA GLN A 166 5.28 -12.38 10.57
C GLN A 166 4.88 -10.96 10.13
N VAL A 167 4.11 -10.84 9.06
CA VAL A 167 3.63 -9.55 8.53
C VAL A 167 2.69 -8.90 9.53
N PHE A 168 1.80 -9.68 10.16
CA PHE A 168 0.87 -9.18 11.18
C PHE A 168 1.59 -8.70 12.45
N VAL A 169 2.73 -9.33 12.80
CA VAL A 169 3.58 -8.84 13.90
C VAL A 169 4.18 -7.47 13.54
N SER A 170 4.73 -7.32 12.34
CA SER A 170 5.26 -6.04 11.86
C SER A 170 4.18 -4.96 11.78
N LEU A 171 3.01 -5.29 11.20
CA LEU A 171 1.88 -4.38 11.10
C LEU A 171 1.40 -3.91 12.48
N SER A 172 1.29 -4.83 13.45
CA SER A 172 0.93 -4.48 14.83
C SER A 172 1.88 -3.46 15.43
N SER A 173 3.18 -3.62 15.19
CA SER A 173 4.20 -2.67 15.65
C SER A 173 4.06 -1.31 14.94
N PHE A 174 3.91 -1.30 13.62
CA PHE A 174 3.77 -0.07 12.84
C PHE A 174 2.52 0.74 13.21
N MET A 175 1.38 0.06 13.42
CA MET A 175 0.12 0.71 13.82
C MET A 175 0.13 1.12 15.31
N GLY A 176 1.13 0.67 16.08
CA GLY A 176 1.23 0.92 17.51
C GLY A 176 0.16 0.20 18.33
N HIS A 177 -0.27 -0.98 17.88
CA HIS A 177 -1.20 -1.82 18.63
C HIS A 177 -0.46 -2.61 19.71
N ARG A 178 -1.12 -2.77 20.87
CA ARG A 178 -0.56 -3.51 22.01
C ARG A 178 -0.32 -4.98 21.67
N THR A 179 -1.22 -5.58 20.90
CA THR A 179 -1.13 -6.99 20.53
C THR A 179 -1.46 -7.23 19.06
N VAL A 180 -0.92 -8.31 18.51
CA VAL A 180 -1.24 -8.78 17.15
C VAL A 180 -2.74 -9.09 17.02
N LYS A 181 -3.38 -9.53 18.11
CA LYS A 181 -4.84 -9.79 18.14
C LYS A 181 -5.66 -8.53 17.87
N ASP A 182 -5.21 -7.37 18.36
CA ASP A 182 -5.89 -6.09 18.10
C ASP A 182 -5.82 -5.75 16.60
N THR A 183 -4.68 -6.04 15.97
CA THR A 183 -4.49 -5.89 14.52
C THR A 183 -5.37 -6.83 13.73
N ILE A 184 -5.39 -8.13 14.05
CA ILE A 184 -6.26 -9.12 13.41
C ILE A 184 -7.73 -8.70 13.52
N LYS A 185 -8.16 -8.29 14.72
CA LYS A 185 -9.54 -7.82 14.96
C LYS A 185 -9.86 -6.57 14.16
N LEU A 186 -8.93 -5.63 14.01
CA LEU A 186 -9.14 -4.40 13.26
C LEU A 186 -9.21 -4.65 11.75
N LEU A 187 -8.36 -5.54 11.23
CA LEU A 187 -8.30 -5.86 9.80
C LEU A 187 -9.35 -6.89 9.36
N GLU A 188 -9.94 -7.60 10.32
CA GLU A 188 -10.95 -8.65 10.10
C GLU A 188 -10.46 -9.77 9.16
N ILE A 189 -9.16 -10.06 9.20
CA ILE A 189 -8.49 -11.12 8.44
C ILE A 189 -7.52 -11.89 9.34
N GLU A 190 -7.44 -13.21 9.15
CA GLU A 190 -6.53 -14.08 9.89
C GLU A 190 -5.20 -14.27 9.13
N PRO A 191 -4.07 -14.39 9.83
CA PRO A 191 -2.81 -14.77 9.20
C PRO A 191 -2.87 -16.20 8.67
N ASP A 192 -2.15 -16.44 7.57
CA ASP A 192 -1.86 -17.80 7.14
C ASP A 192 -0.80 -18.41 8.06
N ASP A 193 -1.27 -19.32 8.92
CA ASP A 193 -0.45 -20.10 9.85
C ASP A 193 -0.13 -21.51 9.27
N LYS A 194 -0.60 -21.83 8.05
CA LYS A 194 -0.34 -23.15 7.45
C LYS A 194 1.06 -23.21 6.88
N ILE A 195 1.88 -24.06 7.47
CA ILE A 195 3.10 -24.54 6.84
C ILE A 195 2.71 -25.78 6.04
N GLU A 196 2.64 -25.66 4.71
CA GLU A 196 2.56 -26.83 3.84
C GLU A 196 3.96 -27.42 3.72
N PHE A 197 4.15 -28.59 4.35
CA PHE A 197 5.37 -29.35 4.21
C PHE A 197 5.33 -30.07 2.85
N ASP A 198 6.19 -29.63 1.94
CA ASP A 198 6.52 -30.43 0.77
C ASP A 198 7.50 -31.53 1.19
N PHE A 199 7.06 -32.78 1.10
CA PHE A 199 7.89 -33.93 1.41
C PHE A 199 8.63 -34.45 0.16
N ASP A 200 8.32 -33.93 -1.03
CA ASP A 200 9.01 -34.24 -2.28
C ASP A 200 10.28 -33.40 -2.43
N ASN A 201 11.21 -33.61 -1.50
CA ASN A 201 12.49 -32.90 -1.42
C ASN A 201 13.46 -33.27 -2.56
N ILE A 202 13.05 -34.17 -3.46
CA ILE A 202 13.85 -34.63 -4.59
C ILE A 202 13.03 -34.41 -5.87
N LYS A 203 13.07 -33.17 -6.37
CA LYS A 203 12.46 -32.84 -7.66
C LYS A 203 13.02 -33.79 -8.74
N SER A 204 12.11 -34.35 -9.54
CA SER A 204 12.46 -35.18 -10.71
C SER A 204 13.10 -36.54 -10.39
N ILE A 205 12.81 -37.15 -9.23
CA ILE A 205 13.29 -38.52 -8.93
C ILE A 205 12.89 -39.53 -10.03
N HIS A 206 11.76 -39.31 -10.69
CA HIS A 206 11.32 -40.13 -11.81
C HIS A 206 12.31 -40.14 -12.98
N ASN A 207 13.04 -39.05 -13.23
CA ASN A 207 14.09 -38.99 -14.25
C ASN A 207 15.40 -39.65 -13.79
N MET A 208 15.64 -39.73 -12.48
CA MET A 208 16.80 -40.43 -11.91
C MET A 208 16.62 -41.95 -11.88
N MET A 209 15.37 -42.41 -11.78
CA MET A 209 15.02 -43.84 -11.76
C MET A 209 15.05 -44.49 -13.15
N ASP A 210 15.08 -43.71 -14.23
CA ASP A 210 15.38 -44.22 -15.56
C ASP A 210 16.85 -44.65 -15.60
N ALA A 211 17.07 -45.96 -15.74
CA ALA A 211 18.30 -46.70 -15.44
C ALA A 211 19.54 -46.39 -16.33
N GLY A 212 19.63 -45.20 -16.93
CA GLY A 212 20.69 -44.80 -17.85
C GLY A 212 21.65 -43.74 -17.33
N ILE A 213 21.30 -42.98 -16.28
CA ILE A 213 22.06 -41.77 -15.95
C ILE A 213 23.53 -42.04 -15.58
N PHE A 214 23.82 -43.13 -14.87
CA PHE A 214 25.21 -43.51 -14.55
C PHE A 214 25.99 -44.06 -15.75
N ASN A 215 25.29 -44.45 -16.82
CA ASN A 215 25.89 -44.98 -18.05
C ASN A 215 26.13 -43.88 -19.10
N ASP A 216 25.53 -42.69 -18.93
CA ASP A 216 25.72 -41.52 -19.76
C ASP A 216 26.47 -40.42 -18.98
N LYS A 217 27.73 -40.22 -19.34
CA LYS A 217 28.63 -39.27 -18.66
C LYS A 217 28.14 -37.82 -18.76
N ASP A 218 27.52 -37.44 -19.88
CA ASP A 218 27.06 -36.06 -20.08
C ASP A 218 25.76 -35.82 -19.31
N ALA A 219 24.86 -36.80 -19.29
CA ALA A 219 23.66 -36.75 -18.47
C ALA A 219 23.99 -36.70 -16.96
N LEU A 220 24.94 -37.53 -16.51
CA LEU A 220 25.40 -37.53 -15.11
C LEU A 220 26.06 -36.21 -14.72
N SER A 221 26.92 -35.67 -15.58
CA SER A 221 27.61 -34.40 -15.33
C SER A 221 26.62 -33.24 -15.24
N LYS A 222 25.62 -33.21 -16.12
CA LYS A 222 24.55 -32.21 -16.10
C LYS A 222 23.71 -32.29 -14.83
N PHE A 223 23.34 -33.50 -14.41
CA PHE A 223 22.60 -33.71 -13.15
C PHE A 223 23.41 -33.31 -11.92
N ILE A 224 24.68 -33.72 -11.82
CA ILE A 224 25.54 -33.29 -10.71
C ILE A 224 25.65 -31.77 -10.66
N TYR A 225 25.83 -31.12 -11.82
CA TYR A 225 25.94 -29.67 -11.88
C TYR A 225 24.62 -29.02 -11.46
N GLN A 226 23.51 -29.33 -12.12
CA GLN A 226 22.24 -28.64 -11.94
C GLN A 226 21.53 -28.98 -10.63
N ASP A 227 21.48 -30.25 -10.27
CA ASP A 227 20.60 -30.76 -9.21
C ASP A 227 21.35 -31.09 -7.89
N ILE A 228 22.69 -31.11 -7.90
CA ILE A 228 23.50 -31.33 -6.68
C ILE A 228 24.33 -30.08 -6.33
N ILE A 229 25.10 -29.55 -7.27
CA ILE A 229 25.99 -28.40 -7.01
C ILE A 229 25.18 -27.10 -6.90
N PHE A 230 24.21 -26.88 -7.79
CA PHE A 230 23.36 -25.68 -7.81
C PHE A 230 21.96 -25.90 -7.21
N ALA A 231 21.78 -26.96 -6.42
CA ALA A 231 20.51 -27.30 -5.81
C ALA A 231 19.99 -26.14 -4.91
N GLY A 232 18.99 -25.41 -5.40
CA GLY A 232 18.37 -24.30 -4.67
C GLY A 232 18.84 -22.89 -5.08
N GLU A 233 19.75 -22.75 -6.04
CA GLU A 233 20.02 -21.46 -6.68
C GLU A 233 19.10 -21.31 -7.90
N GLU A 234 18.16 -20.35 -7.87
CA GLU A 234 17.56 -19.87 -9.11
C GLU A 234 18.68 -19.28 -9.96
N LEU A 235 19.07 -19.98 -11.03
CA LEU A 235 19.94 -19.43 -12.07
C LEU A 235 19.24 -18.19 -12.65
N ILE A 236 19.60 -17.02 -12.12
CA ILE A 236 19.37 -15.76 -12.80
C ILE A 236 20.14 -15.88 -14.12
N PRO A 237 19.49 -15.81 -15.28
CA PRO A 237 20.20 -15.85 -16.55
C PRO A 237 20.98 -14.54 -16.67
N VAL A 238 22.21 -14.53 -16.18
CA VAL A 238 23.19 -13.53 -16.59
C VAL A 238 23.47 -13.85 -18.05
N LEU A 239 22.90 -13.02 -18.91
CA LEU A 239 23.21 -12.94 -20.34
C LEU A 239 24.73 -13.01 -20.52
N LEU A 240 25.24 -14.20 -20.87
CA LEU A 240 26.56 -14.33 -21.45
C LEU A 240 26.45 -13.70 -22.84
N LYS A 241 26.82 -12.42 -22.91
CA LYS A 241 27.13 -11.77 -24.17
C LYS A 241 28.33 -12.49 -24.78
N ASN A 242 28.17 -12.90 -26.04
CA ASN A 242 29.24 -13.38 -26.92
C ASN A 242 30.39 -12.37 -26.99
#